data_AF-A0A6M0CM05-F1
#
_entry.id   AF-A0A6M0CM05-F1
#
_cell.length_a   1.000
_cell.length_b   1.000
_cell.length_c   1.000
_cell.angle_alpha   90.00
_cell.angle_beta   90.00
_cell.angle_gamma   90.00
#
_symmetry.space_group_name_H-M   'P 1'
#
loop_
_entity.id
_entity.type
_entity.pdbx_description
1 polymer ?
#
loop_
_entity_poly.entity_id
_entity_poly.type
_entity_poly.pdbx_seq_one_letter_code
_entity_poly.pdbx_strand_id
1 'polypeptide(L)'
;MKIKNIVLLAVIASFFSSCVQEVHQKTVTFKVDVNGIENLNQVGLRGQMTDPSWQVTVPMTDEDKDGIYEVTLSEKTAVNSFEFKFVKNDGDYELRGQDNRRIQLEYKPQTILYEAVFNNPGGKQTVLEGK
;
A
#
# COMPACT_ATOMS: atom_id res chain seq x y z
N MET A 1 -29.10 -53.37 39.23
CA MET A 1 -28.62 -53.99 37.98
C MET A 1 -28.75 -52.97 36.84
N LYS A 2 -27.60 -52.58 36.25
CA LYS A 2 -27.36 -51.95 34.92
C LYS A 2 -27.66 -50.45 34.67
N ILE A 3 -26.62 -49.67 34.97
CA ILE A 3 -26.00 -48.50 34.30
C ILE A 3 -26.54 -48.12 32.89
N LYS A 4 -26.80 -46.81 32.66
CA LYS A 4 -26.03 -45.96 31.71
C LYS A 4 -26.41 -44.48 31.76
N ASN A 5 -25.43 -43.67 32.17
CA ASN A 5 -25.35 -42.22 31.97
C ASN A 5 -25.48 -41.86 30.49
N ILE A 6 -26.32 -40.90 30.14
CA ILE A 6 -26.13 -40.09 28.93
C ILE A 6 -26.43 -38.64 29.30
N VAL A 7 -25.37 -37.93 29.67
CA VAL A 7 -25.32 -36.46 29.70
C VAL A 7 -25.42 -36.01 28.24
N LEU A 8 -26.58 -35.54 27.79
CA LEU A 8 -26.70 -34.91 26.48
C LEU A 8 -26.26 -33.45 26.59
N LEU A 9 -24.95 -33.27 26.58
CA LEU A 9 -24.29 -31.98 26.38
C LEU A 9 -24.59 -31.55 24.93
N ALA A 10 -25.62 -30.71 24.73
CA ALA A 10 -25.86 -30.07 23.44
C ALA A 10 -24.78 -29.00 23.24
N VAL A 11 -23.66 -29.45 22.68
CA VAL A 11 -22.53 -28.63 22.26
C VAL A 11 -23.07 -27.53 21.34
N ILE A 12 -22.94 -26.28 21.81
CA ILE A 12 -23.04 -25.08 20.98
C ILE A 12 -21.88 -25.18 19.97
N ALA A 13 -22.16 -25.79 18.83
CA ALA A 13 -21.28 -25.75 17.67
C ALA A 13 -21.41 -24.36 17.05
N SER A 14 -20.79 -23.36 17.70
CA SER A 14 -20.41 -22.12 17.03
C SER A 14 -19.50 -22.51 15.87
N PHE A 15 -20.09 -22.55 14.68
CA PHE A 15 -19.37 -22.52 13.42
C PHE A 15 -18.56 -21.22 13.39
N PHE A 16 -17.34 -21.27 13.92
CA PHE A 16 -16.31 -20.31 13.58
C PHE A 16 -15.92 -20.59 12.13
N SER A 17 -16.75 -20.16 11.18
CA SER A 17 -16.34 -20.01 9.81
C SER A 17 -15.23 -18.95 9.81
N SER A 18 -13.97 -19.40 9.85
CA SER A 18 -12.87 -18.54 9.47
C SER A 18 -13.11 -18.15 8.02
N CYS A 19 -13.70 -16.98 7.78
CA CYS A 19 -13.71 -16.42 6.44
C CYS A 19 -12.26 -16.10 6.08
N VAL A 20 -11.62 -17.02 5.35
CA VAL A 20 -10.39 -16.70 4.61
C VAL A 20 -10.83 -15.73 3.52
N GLN A 21 -10.43 -14.47 3.65
CA GLN A 21 -10.68 -13.47 2.64
C GLN A 21 -9.71 -13.70 1.47
N GLU A 22 -10.25 -13.80 0.25
CA GLU A 22 -9.42 -13.90 -0.95
C GLU A 22 -8.55 -12.64 -1.07
N VAL A 23 -7.26 -12.84 -1.37
CA VAL A 23 -6.31 -11.75 -1.59
C VAL A 23 -5.98 -11.64 -3.07
N HIS A 24 -5.80 -10.43 -3.55
CA HIS A 24 -5.49 -10.15 -4.95
C HIS A 24 -4.14 -9.47 -5.10
N GLN A 25 -3.44 -9.79 -6.19
CA GLN A 25 -2.18 -9.13 -6.53
C GLN A 25 -2.44 -7.67 -6.89
N LYS A 26 -1.73 -6.76 -6.21
CA LYS A 26 -1.67 -5.34 -6.50
C LYS A 26 -0.26 -5.00 -6.91
N THR A 27 -0.11 -4.27 -8.00
CA THR A 27 1.16 -3.72 -8.45
C THR A 27 0.99 -2.24 -8.68
N VAL A 28 1.82 -1.42 -8.04
CA VAL A 28 1.75 0.03 -8.13
C VAL A 28 3.12 0.56 -8.55
N THR A 29 3.17 1.27 -9.66
CA THR A 29 4.29 2.12 -10.03
C THR A 29 4.00 3.53 -9.55
N PHE A 30 4.85 4.05 -8.68
CA PHE A 30 4.79 5.40 -8.18
C PHE A 30 5.76 6.27 -8.97
N LYS A 31 5.28 7.44 -9.42
CA LYS A 31 6.08 8.49 -10.02
C LYS A 31 5.89 9.79 -9.23
N VAL A 32 6.99 10.43 -8.87
CA VAL A 32 6.97 11.74 -8.22
C VAL A 32 7.90 12.71 -8.92
N ASP A 33 7.32 13.81 -9.41
CA ASP A 33 8.07 14.94 -9.93
C ASP A 33 8.63 15.75 -8.76
N VAL A 34 9.96 15.88 -8.74
CA VAL A 34 10.72 16.65 -7.73
C VAL A 34 11.49 17.82 -8.37
N ASN A 35 11.16 18.20 -9.61
CA ASN A 35 11.75 19.37 -10.24
C ASN A 35 11.53 20.62 -9.39
N GLY A 36 12.59 21.39 -9.18
CA GLY A 36 12.56 22.58 -8.32
C GLY A 36 12.70 22.30 -6.81
N ILE A 37 12.86 21.04 -6.39
CA ILE A 37 13.18 20.72 -4.99
C ILE A 37 14.67 20.89 -4.73
N GLU A 38 15.03 21.81 -3.84
CA GLU A 38 16.41 22.05 -3.43
C GLU A 38 16.90 21.06 -2.36
N ASN A 39 18.23 20.89 -2.29
CA ASN A 39 18.93 20.05 -1.31
C ASN A 39 18.43 18.58 -1.33
N LEU A 40 18.25 18.04 -2.53
CA LEU A 40 17.78 16.68 -2.74
C LEU A 40 18.95 15.72 -2.97
N ASN A 41 19.13 14.77 -2.06
CA ASN A 41 20.14 13.70 -2.20
C ASN A 41 19.50 12.36 -2.56
N GLN A 42 18.32 12.07 -1.99
CA GLN A 42 17.57 10.85 -2.24
C GLN A 42 16.07 11.10 -2.15
N VAL A 43 15.32 10.39 -2.98
CA VAL A 43 13.85 10.30 -2.92
C VAL A 43 13.48 8.89 -2.53
N GLY A 44 12.47 8.76 -1.69
CA GLY A 44 11.93 7.48 -1.30
C GLY A 44 10.45 7.52 -1.00
N LEU A 45 9.91 6.35 -0.71
CA LEU A 45 8.52 6.14 -0.37
C LEU A 45 8.41 5.42 0.97
N ARG A 46 7.51 5.91 1.83
CA ARG A 46 7.09 5.24 3.07
C ARG A 46 5.58 5.08 3.05
N GLY A 47 5.06 3.94 3.48
CA GLY A 47 3.63 3.72 3.46
C GLY A 47 3.19 2.35 3.94
N GLN A 48 1.93 2.03 3.69
CA GLN A 48 1.34 0.74 4.02
C GLN A 48 1.93 -0.41 3.21
N MET A 49 2.38 -0.17 1.97
CA MET A 49 3.01 -1.17 1.10
C MET A 49 4.52 -1.40 1.39
N THR A 50 5.11 -0.72 2.37
CA THR A 50 6.51 -0.98 2.75
C THR A 50 6.57 -2.10 3.79
N ASP A 51 7.71 -2.80 3.87
CA ASP A 51 7.92 -3.86 4.86
C ASP A 51 9.21 -3.64 5.67
N PRO A 52 9.13 -3.28 6.97
CA PRO A 52 7.90 -3.05 7.74
C PRO A 52 7.16 -1.76 7.35
N SER A 53 5.83 -1.77 7.51
CA SER A 53 4.95 -0.64 7.15
C SER A 53 5.37 0.66 7.86
N TRP A 54 5.53 1.75 7.09
CA TRP A 54 5.95 3.08 7.53
C TRP A 54 7.33 3.20 8.20
N GLN A 55 8.01 2.09 8.50
CA GLN A 55 9.29 2.09 9.21
C GLN A 55 10.50 2.19 8.28
N VAL A 56 10.36 1.77 7.02
CA VAL A 56 11.45 1.77 6.04
C VAL A 56 11.15 2.70 4.88
N THR A 57 12.17 3.42 4.42
CA THR A 57 12.14 4.17 3.15
C THR A 57 12.52 3.23 2.02
N VAL A 58 11.60 3.01 1.10
CA VAL A 58 11.92 2.36 -0.18
C VAL A 58 12.56 3.41 -1.10
N PRO A 59 13.80 3.24 -1.57
CA PRO A 59 14.43 4.20 -2.47
C PRO A 59 13.73 4.23 -3.82
N MET A 60 13.64 5.42 -4.40
CA MET A 60 13.14 5.65 -5.76
C MET A 60 14.30 6.07 -6.66
N THR A 61 14.22 5.77 -7.95
CA THR A 61 15.29 6.05 -8.93
C THR A 61 14.80 7.00 -10.02
N ASP A 62 15.72 7.79 -10.56
CA ASP A 62 15.53 8.66 -11.73
C ASP A 62 16.59 8.26 -12.76
N GLU A 63 16.28 7.22 -13.55
CA GLU A 63 17.24 6.59 -14.45
C GLU A 63 17.46 7.41 -15.74
N ASP A 64 16.43 8.09 -16.22
CA ASP A 64 16.46 8.92 -17.42
C ASP A 64 16.78 10.40 -17.14
N LYS A 65 16.87 10.79 -15.87
CA LYS A 65 17.33 12.10 -15.39
C LYS A 65 16.39 13.24 -15.78
N ASP A 66 15.09 12.98 -15.79
CA ASP A 66 14.06 13.98 -16.07
C ASP A 66 13.50 14.66 -14.80
N GLY A 67 14.00 14.25 -13.62
CA GLY A 67 13.54 14.75 -12.32
C GLY A 67 12.26 14.08 -11.83
N ILE A 68 11.83 12.99 -12.45
CA ILE A 68 10.72 12.14 -12.02
C ILE A 68 11.30 10.86 -11.42
N TYR A 69 11.12 10.69 -10.13
CA TYR A 69 11.59 9.51 -9.43
C TYR A 69 10.51 8.43 -9.46
N GLU A 70 10.94 7.18 -9.65
CA GLU A 70 10.06 6.04 -9.83
C GLU A 70 10.38 4.89 -8.86
N VAL A 71 9.34 4.16 -8.44
CA VAL A 71 9.48 2.83 -7.84
C VAL A 71 8.25 2.00 -8.11
N THR A 72 8.42 0.68 -8.28
CA THR A 72 7.29 -0.25 -8.39
C THR A 72 7.24 -1.19 -7.19
N LEU A 73 6.11 -1.23 -6.51
CA LEU A 73 5.83 -2.13 -5.39
C LEU A 73 4.70 -3.10 -5.73
N SER A 74 4.72 -4.28 -5.10
CA SER A 74 3.74 -5.32 -5.35
C SER A 74 3.41 -6.11 -4.09
N GLU A 75 2.12 -6.34 -3.84
CA GLU A 75 1.63 -7.04 -2.64
C GLU A 75 0.36 -7.85 -2.97
N LYS A 76 0.16 -8.99 -2.30
CA LYS A 76 -1.13 -9.70 -2.30
C LYS A 76 -1.95 -9.26 -1.10
N THR A 77 -3.09 -8.61 -1.35
CA THR A 77 -3.91 -8.06 -0.27
C THR A 77 -5.39 -8.08 -0.61
N ALA A 78 -6.22 -8.00 0.42
CA ALA A 78 -7.67 -7.82 0.32
C ALA A 78 -8.12 -6.40 0.73
N VAL A 79 -7.18 -5.52 1.12
CA VAL A 79 -7.52 -4.15 1.51
C VAL A 79 -8.04 -3.35 0.33
N ASN A 80 -8.86 -2.35 0.64
CA ASN A 80 -9.47 -1.47 -0.36
C ASN A 80 -8.67 -0.18 -0.61
N SER A 81 -7.61 0.09 0.16
CA SER A 81 -6.77 1.26 -0.07
C SER A 81 -5.40 1.09 0.56
N PHE A 82 -4.44 1.87 0.07
CA PHE A 82 -3.14 2.06 0.68
C PHE A 82 -2.86 3.54 0.93
N GLU A 83 -2.25 3.85 2.06
CA GLU A 83 -1.72 5.16 2.38
C GLU A 83 -0.19 5.18 2.31
N PHE A 84 0.36 6.32 1.88
CA PHE A 84 1.80 6.52 1.77
C PHE A 84 2.16 8.01 1.75
N LYS A 85 3.45 8.29 1.82
CA LYS A 85 4.06 9.59 1.54
C LYS A 85 5.39 9.39 0.80
N PHE A 86 5.71 10.29 -0.10
CA PHE A 86 7.08 10.50 -0.58
C PHE A 86 7.92 11.18 0.51
N VAL A 87 9.20 10.84 0.53
CA VAL A 87 10.16 11.30 1.53
C VAL A 87 11.42 11.73 0.80
N LYS A 88 11.92 12.93 1.10
CA LYS A 88 13.28 13.32 0.68
C LYS A 88 14.27 13.03 1.81
N ASN A 89 15.51 12.72 1.45
CA ASN A 89 16.64 12.60 2.38
C ASN A 89 16.40 11.68 3.60
N ASP A 90 15.58 10.64 3.44
CA ASP A 90 15.27 9.65 4.50
C ASP A 90 14.78 10.27 5.83
N GLY A 91 13.83 11.20 5.74
CA GLY A 91 13.14 11.73 6.93
C GLY A 91 12.31 12.98 6.69
N ASP A 92 12.56 13.68 5.58
CA ASP A 92 11.76 14.85 5.21
C ASP A 92 10.53 14.41 4.41
N TYR A 93 9.47 14.06 5.14
CA TYR A 93 8.16 13.75 4.56
C TYR A 93 7.61 14.93 3.77
N GLU A 94 7.02 14.62 2.62
CA GLU A 94 6.18 15.57 1.90
C GLU A 94 4.90 15.91 2.68
N LEU A 95 4.23 16.99 2.26
CA LEU A 95 2.88 17.33 2.73
C LEU A 95 2.84 17.38 4.27
N ARG A 96 3.84 18.04 4.87
CA ARG A 96 3.95 18.18 6.33
C ARG A 96 2.69 18.83 6.91
N GLY A 97 2.11 18.21 7.92
CA GLY A 97 0.87 18.66 8.55
C GLY A 97 -0.40 18.43 7.71
N GLN A 98 -0.29 17.75 6.57
CA GLN A 98 -1.42 17.36 5.73
C GLN A 98 -1.54 15.84 5.69
N ASP A 99 -2.71 15.38 5.23
CA ASP A 99 -3.04 13.96 5.13
C ASP A 99 -2.04 13.15 4.28
N ASN A 100 -2.04 11.84 4.50
CA ASN A 100 -1.32 10.89 3.66
C ASN A 100 -1.93 10.84 2.27
N ARG A 101 -1.11 10.53 1.26
CA ARG A 101 -1.64 10.16 -0.06
C ARG A 101 -2.36 8.83 0.05
N ARG A 102 -3.41 8.63 -0.75
CA ARG A 102 -4.20 7.40 -0.78
C ARG A 102 -4.31 6.84 -2.20
N ILE A 103 -4.12 5.54 -2.32
CA ILE A 103 -4.48 4.74 -3.50
C ILE A 103 -5.77 3.99 -3.18
N GLN A 104 -6.74 4.05 -4.07
CA GLN A 104 -7.99 3.29 -3.97
C GLN A 104 -7.87 2.00 -4.78
N LEU A 105 -8.25 0.89 -4.16
CA LEU A 105 -8.19 -0.45 -4.75
C LEU A 105 -9.58 -1.03 -4.93
N GLU A 106 -9.74 -1.85 -5.96
CA GLU A 106 -10.91 -2.69 -6.19
C GLU A 106 -10.63 -4.13 -5.72
N TYR A 107 -11.66 -4.93 -5.47
CA TYR A 107 -11.49 -6.33 -5.06
C TYR A 107 -11.22 -7.25 -6.27
N LYS A 108 -10.09 -7.02 -6.95
CA LYS A 108 -9.59 -7.77 -8.12
C LYS A 108 -8.09 -7.52 -8.33
N PRO A 109 -7.35 -8.31 -9.12
CA PRO A 109 -5.98 -7.96 -9.49
C PRO A 109 -5.88 -6.60 -10.19
N GLN A 110 -4.88 -5.78 -9.86
CA GLN A 110 -4.71 -4.44 -10.45
C GLN A 110 -3.24 -4.09 -10.66
N THR A 111 -2.95 -3.47 -11.80
CA THR A 111 -1.73 -2.71 -12.06
C THR A 111 -2.10 -1.23 -12.08
N ILE A 112 -1.40 -0.41 -11.32
CA ILE A 112 -1.73 1.00 -11.10
C ILE A 112 -0.49 1.85 -11.35
N LEU A 113 -0.66 2.96 -12.05
CA LEU A 113 0.29 4.07 -12.10
C LEU A 113 -0.22 5.18 -11.17
N TYR A 114 0.59 5.62 -10.21
CA TYR A 114 0.31 6.78 -9.36
C TYR A 114 1.32 7.89 -9.66
N GLU A 115 0.84 9.05 -10.06
CA GLU A 115 1.66 10.21 -10.45
C GLU A 115 1.38 11.40 -9.51
N ALA A 116 2.41 12.11 -9.07
CA ALA A 116 2.26 13.31 -8.27
C ALA A 116 3.45 14.28 -8.42
N VAL A 117 3.28 15.49 -7.89
CA VAL A 117 4.36 16.46 -7.68
C VAL A 117 4.65 16.53 -6.17
N PHE A 118 5.92 16.50 -5.79
CA PHE A 118 6.32 16.54 -4.38
C PHE A 118 5.79 17.79 -3.67
N ASN A 119 5.23 17.63 -2.46
CA ASN A 119 4.55 18.70 -1.70
C ASN A 119 3.31 19.34 -2.36
N ASN A 120 2.85 18.84 -3.51
CA ASN A 120 1.53 19.19 -4.04
C ASN A 120 0.50 18.13 -3.57
N PRO A 121 -0.62 18.52 -2.93
CA PRO A 121 -1.61 17.55 -2.44
C PRO A 121 -2.32 16.79 -3.58
N GLY A 122 -2.26 17.29 -4.81
CA GLY A 122 -2.72 16.58 -5.99
C GLY A 122 -1.93 15.30 -6.26
N GLY A 123 -2.63 14.29 -6.75
CA GLY A 123 -2.06 13.05 -7.25
C GLY A 123 -3.07 12.36 -8.15
N LYS A 124 -2.59 11.62 -9.15
CA LYS A 124 -3.42 10.95 -10.14
C LYS A 124 -3.13 9.46 -10.09
N GLN A 125 -4.18 8.68 -9.86
CA GLN A 125 -4.14 7.23 -9.99
C GLN A 125 -4.74 6.82 -11.35
N THR A 126 -4.03 5.97 -12.09
CA THR A 126 -4.51 5.37 -13.34
C THR A 126 -4.41 3.85 -13.22
N VAL A 127 -5.52 3.14 -13.39
CA VAL A 127 -5.51 1.67 -13.52
C VAL A 127 -5.05 1.33 -14.92
N LEU A 128 -3.97 0.57 -15.05
CA LEU A 128 -3.47 0.07 -16.32
C LEU A 128 -4.19 -1.23 -16.63
N GLU A 129 -5.02 -1.23 -17.68
CA GLU A 129 -5.69 -2.43 -18.14
C GLU A 129 -4.65 -3.46 -18.59
N GLY A 130 -4.77 -4.70 -18.11
CA GLY A 130 -3.92 -5.80 -18.56
C GLY A 130 -4.12 -6.02 -20.05
N LYS A 131 -3.06 -5.90 -20.83
CA LYS A 131 -3.00 -6.54 -22.15
C LYS A 131 -2.77 -8.03 -21.98
#